data_AF-A0A4Y2RX60-F1
#
_entry.id   AF-A0A4Y2RX60-F1
#
_cell.length_a   1.000
_cell.length_b   1.000
_cell.length_c   1.000
_cell.angle_alpha   90.00
_cell.angle_beta   90.00
_cell.angle_gamma   90.00
#
_symmetry.space_group_name_H-M   'P 1'
#
loop_
_entity.id
_entity.type
_entity.pdbx_description
1 polymer ?
#
loop_
_entity_poly.entity_id
_entity_poly.type
_entity_poly.pdbx_seq_one_letter_code
_entity_poly.pdbx_strand_id
1 'polypeptide(L)'
;MLMNLSLNKWQQDWDSCDTGRANFNILPKVTLTPASWSRESILFATGHGPFPSYLYRFRLHHSDICTCWENGDPLHYATSCHMTLCYHFTKPSAENTEL
;
A
#
# COMPACT_ATOMS: atom_id res chain seq x y z
N MET A 1 -27.76 -10.87 11.59
CA MET A 1 -27.42 -12.20 11.04
C MET A 1 -26.78 -12.10 9.65
N LEU A 2 -27.44 -11.48 8.65
CA LEU A 2 -26.89 -11.35 7.29
C LEU A 2 -25.57 -10.55 7.21
N MET A 3 -25.47 -9.42 7.90
CA MET A 3 -24.26 -8.57 7.86
C MET A 3 -22.98 -9.30 8.28
N ASN A 4 -23.03 -10.08 9.37
CA ASN A 4 -21.88 -10.85 9.85
C ASN A 4 -21.51 -11.99 8.89
N LEU A 5 -22.50 -12.62 8.25
CA LEU A 5 -22.25 -13.64 7.24
C LEU A 5 -21.56 -13.05 6.00
N SER A 6 -22.02 -11.89 5.54
CA SER A 6 -21.40 -11.17 4.42
C SER A 6 -19.98 -10.71 4.73
N LEU A 7 -19.73 -10.18 5.94
CA LEU A 7 -18.39 -9.80 6.38
C LEU A 7 -17.43 -10.99 6.47
N ASN A 8 -17.88 -12.11 7.04
CA ASN A 8 -17.06 -13.33 7.12
C ASN A 8 -16.74 -13.88 5.73
N LYS A 9 -17.72 -13.88 4.82
CA LYS A 9 -17.48 -14.28 3.42
C LYS A 9 -16.47 -13.37 2.75
N TRP A 10 -16.59 -12.05 2.95
CA TRP A 10 -15.65 -11.09 2.41
C TRP A 10 -14.24 -11.26 2.98
N GLN A 11 -14.10 -11.50 4.29
CA GLN A 11 -12.80 -11.81 4.90
C GLN A 11 -12.17 -13.05 4.27
N GLN A 12 -12.94 -14.13 4.05
CA GLN A 12 -12.43 -15.35 3.41
C GLN A 12 -11.95 -15.08 1.97
N ASP A 13 -12.70 -14.27 1.23
CA ASP A 13 -12.30 -13.87 -0.12
C ASP A 13 -11.05 -12.98 -0.08
N TRP A 14 -10.92 -12.11 0.92
CA TRP A 14 -9.73 -11.27 1.13
C TRP A 14 -8.49 -12.08 1.50
N ASP A 15 -8.64 -13.07 2.39
CA ASP A 15 -7.55 -13.95 2.84
C ASP A 15 -7.03 -14.86 1.72
N SER A 16 -7.90 -15.22 0.77
CA SER A 16 -7.58 -16.14 -0.33
C SER A 16 -7.24 -15.44 -1.65
N CYS A 17 -7.42 -14.12 -1.75
CA CYS A 17 -7.16 -13.39 -2.99
C CYS A 17 -5.65 -13.17 -3.20
N ASP A 18 -5.18 -13.45 -4.42
CA ASP A 18 -3.79 -13.15 -4.83
C ASP A 18 -3.60 -11.70 -5.32
N THR A 19 -4.70 -11.00 -5.63
CA THR A 19 -4.62 -9.61 -6.08
C THR A 19 -4.63 -8.65 -4.88
N GLY A 20 -3.81 -7.61 -4.94
CA GLY A 20 -3.80 -6.58 -3.89
C GLY A 20 -3.09 -7.00 -2.60
N ARG A 21 -2.19 -7.99 -2.64
CA ARG A 21 -1.43 -8.46 -1.46
C ARG A 21 -0.64 -7.38 -0.74
N ALA A 22 -0.16 -6.36 -1.45
CA ALA A 22 0.45 -5.19 -0.82
C ALA A 22 -0.52 -4.47 0.13
N ASN A 23 -1.78 -4.28 -0.28
CA ASN A 23 -2.83 -3.73 0.57
C ASN A 23 -3.21 -4.69 1.70
N PHE A 24 -3.26 -6.00 1.44
CA PHE A 24 -3.53 -7.02 2.48
C PHE A 24 -2.54 -6.94 3.65
N ASN A 25 -1.25 -6.72 3.35
CA ASN A 25 -0.23 -6.58 4.39
C ASN A 25 -0.42 -5.35 5.27
N ILE A 26 -1.16 -4.34 4.80
CA ILE A 26 -1.45 -3.10 5.54
C ILE A 26 -2.82 -3.22 6.26
N LEU A 27 -3.81 -3.80 5.58
CA LEU A 27 -5.18 -4.01 6.07
C LEU A 27 -5.55 -5.49 5.93
N PRO A 28 -5.10 -6.37 6.84
CA PRO A 28 -5.39 -7.79 6.75
C PRO A 28 -6.84 -8.13 7.12
N LYS A 29 -7.54 -7.23 7.81
CA LYS A 29 -8.92 -7.44 8.26
C LYS A 29 -9.89 -6.53 7.54
N VAL A 30 -10.95 -7.12 7.00
CA VAL A 30 -12.09 -6.38 6.46
C VAL A 30 -12.92 -5.84 7.63
N THR A 31 -13.37 -4.60 7.50
CA THR A 31 -14.19 -3.93 8.51
C THR A 31 -15.17 -2.99 7.83
N LEU A 32 -16.33 -2.77 8.47
CA LEU A 32 -17.28 -1.74 8.05
C LEU A 32 -16.93 -0.38 8.63
N THR A 33 -16.04 -0.33 9.62
CA THR A 33 -15.58 0.92 10.21
C THR A 33 -14.69 1.63 9.19
N PRO A 34 -15.06 2.84 8.71
CA PRO A 34 -14.20 3.59 7.81
C PRO A 34 -12.88 3.90 8.49
N ALA A 35 -11.78 3.63 7.81
CA ALA A 35 -10.47 4.06 8.28
C ALA A 35 -10.31 5.57 8.02
N SER A 36 -9.91 6.34 9.04
CA SER A 36 -9.66 7.78 8.92
C SER A 36 -8.27 8.07 8.34
N TRP A 37 -7.95 7.44 7.21
CA TRP A 37 -6.66 7.62 6.55
C TRP A 37 -6.61 8.93 5.78
N SER A 38 -5.45 9.58 5.77
CA SER A 38 -5.25 10.75 4.92
C SER A 38 -5.22 10.33 3.45
N ARG A 39 -5.44 11.30 2.56
CA ARG A 39 -5.37 11.07 1.11
C ARG A 39 -4.00 10.51 0.71
N GLU A 40 -2.93 11.00 1.33
CA GLU A 40 -1.56 10.60 1.07
C GLU A 40 -1.32 9.15 1.49
N SER A 41 -1.80 8.75 2.68
CA SER A 41 -1.70 7.36 3.15
C SER A 41 -2.47 6.40 2.25
N ILE A 42 -3.65 6.79 1.77
CA ILE A 42 -4.43 5.97 0.83
C ILE A 42 -3.67 5.79 -0.49
N LEU A 43 -3.15 6.88 -1.06
CA LEU A 43 -2.36 6.83 -2.29
C LEU A 43 -1.11 5.96 -2.12
N PHE A 44 -0.39 6.13 -1.02
CA PHE A 44 0.78 5.35 -0.69
C PHE A 44 0.45 3.85 -0.59
N ALA A 45 -0.52 3.47 0.26
CA ALA A 45 -0.88 2.08 0.51
C ALA A 45 -1.32 1.37 -0.78
N THR A 46 -2.14 2.05 -1.58
CA THR A 46 -2.68 1.48 -2.83
C THR A 46 -1.68 1.51 -3.98
N GLY A 47 -0.52 2.15 -3.81
CA GLY A 47 0.44 2.38 -4.89
C GLY A 47 -0.05 3.38 -5.94
N HIS A 48 -1.04 4.20 -5.62
CA HIS A 48 -1.57 5.24 -6.51
C HIS A 48 -0.78 6.55 -6.37
N GLY A 49 -0.76 7.34 -7.44
CA GLY A 49 -0.20 8.68 -7.43
C GLY A 49 0.92 8.86 -8.45
N PRO A 50 1.83 9.84 -8.24
CA PRO A 50 2.88 10.17 -9.21
C PRO A 50 4.08 9.21 -9.12
N PHE A 51 3.82 7.91 -8.94
CA PHE A 51 4.85 6.88 -8.89
C PHE A 51 5.07 6.30 -10.29
N PRO A 52 6.33 6.15 -10.77
CA PRO A 52 6.60 5.56 -12.08
C PRO A 52 5.90 4.22 -12.31
N SER A 53 5.90 3.32 -11.32
CA SER A 53 5.22 2.02 -11.42
C SER A 53 3.71 2.14 -11.66
N TYR A 54 3.06 3.10 -11.00
CA TYR A 54 1.63 3.39 -11.19
C TYR A 54 1.36 3.96 -12.58
N LEU A 55 2.10 4.99 -12.97
CA LEU A 55 1.89 5.67 -14.25
C LEU A 55 2.19 4.74 -15.44
N TYR A 56 3.21 3.89 -15.32
CA TYR A 56 3.54 2.88 -16.33
C TYR A 56 2.41 1.86 -16.51
N ARG A 57 1.80 1.38 -15.41
CA ARG A 57 0.65 0.46 -15.45
C ARG A 57 -0.51 0.99 -16.30
N PHE A 58 -0.74 2.31 -16.26
CA PHE A 58 -1.79 2.98 -17.03
C PHE A 58 -1.31 3.58 -18.36
N ARG A 59 -0.08 3.27 -18.79
CA ARG A 59 0.54 3.79 -20.03
C ARG A 59 0.60 5.33 -20.07
N LEU A 60 0.66 5.95 -18.90
CA LEU A 60 0.84 7.41 -18.74
C LEU A 60 2.32 7.80 -18.63
N HIS A 61 3.20 6.82 -18.41
CA HIS A 61 4.65 6.98 -18.38
C HIS A 61 5.34 5.82 -19.14
N HIS A 62 6.58 6.06 -19.60
CA HIS A 62 7.30 5.14 -20.48
C HIS A 62 8.08 4.04 -19.74
N SER A 63 8.28 4.18 -18.43
CA SER A 63 9.01 3.23 -17.59
C SER A 63 8.44 3.19 -16.17
N ASP A 64 8.49 2.03 -15.53
CA ASP A 64 8.18 1.82 -14.11
C ASP A 64 9.38 2.08 -13.18
N ILE A 65 10.53 2.46 -13.74
CA ILE A 65 11.80 2.60 -13.01
C ILE A 65 11.94 4.02 -12.43
N CYS A 66 12.45 4.11 -11.20
CA CYS A 66 12.88 5.35 -10.55
C CYS A 66 14.11 5.95 -11.24
N THR A 67 14.34 7.25 -11.09
CA THR A 67 15.57 7.92 -11.56
C THR A 67 16.86 7.32 -10.99
N CYS A 68 16.79 6.62 -9.85
CA CYS A 68 17.93 5.89 -9.28
C CYS A 68 18.10 4.45 -9.81
N TRP A 69 17.39 4.09 -10.89
CA TRP A 69 17.47 2.79 -11.57
C TRP A 69 16.89 1.58 -10.81
N GLU A 70 16.14 1.81 -9.74
CA GLU A 70 15.36 0.78 -9.04
C GLU A 70 13.85 0.89 -9.34
N ASN A 71 13.03 -0.01 -8.81
CA ASN A 71 11.58 0.03 -9.01
C ASN A 71 10.97 1.35 -8.49
N GLY A 72 10.21 2.05 -9.31
CA GLY A 72 9.58 3.32 -8.96
C GLY A 72 8.26 3.14 -8.20
N ASP A 73 8.20 2.23 -7.23
CA ASP A 73 7.04 2.03 -6.35
C ASP A 73 7.12 2.91 -5.08
N PRO A 74 5.99 3.17 -4.39
CA PRO A 74 6.00 4.02 -3.20
C PRO A 74 6.92 3.49 -2.08
N LEU A 75 7.02 2.17 -1.92
CA LEU A 75 7.79 1.57 -0.84
C LEU A 75 9.29 1.84 -1.04
N HIS A 76 9.78 1.75 -2.27
CA HIS A 76 11.14 2.13 -2.64
C HIS A 76 11.43 3.59 -2.23
N TYR A 77 10.57 4.54 -2.58
CA TYR A 77 10.74 5.95 -2.18
C TYR A 77 10.73 6.13 -0.66
N ALA A 78 9.94 5.33 0.07
CA ALA A 78 9.84 5.46 1.52
C ALA A 78 10.97 4.77 2.30
N THR A 79 11.75 3.88 1.68
CA THR A 79 12.66 3.00 2.44
C THR A 79 14.07 2.81 1.85
N SER A 80 14.27 2.93 0.54
CA SER A 80 15.56 2.57 -0.09
C SER A 80 16.08 3.60 -1.10
N CYS A 81 15.21 4.45 -1.65
CA CYS A 81 15.61 5.42 -2.66
C CYS A 81 16.60 6.46 -2.11
N HIS A 82 17.85 6.43 -2.57
CA HIS A 82 18.88 7.36 -2.09
C HIS A 82 18.55 8.84 -2.37
N MET A 83 17.68 9.13 -3.34
CA MET A 83 17.25 10.48 -3.68
C MET A 83 16.24 11.05 -2.67
N THR A 84 15.64 10.21 -1.82
CA THR A 84 14.61 10.60 -0.85
C THR A 84 15.00 10.24 0.59
N LEU A 85 16.30 10.08 0.87
CA LEU A 85 16.82 9.73 2.21
C LEU A 85 16.26 10.59 3.35
N CYS A 86 16.03 11.89 3.10
CA CYS A 86 15.49 12.81 4.11
C CYS A 86 14.00 12.55 4.45
N TYR A 87 13.30 11.75 3.64
CA TYR A 87 11.88 11.44 3.75
C TYR A 87 11.62 9.95 4.02
N HIS A 88 12.67 9.16 4.21
CA HIS A 88 12.50 7.75 4.53
C HIS A 88 11.76 7.58 5.85
N PHE A 89 10.93 6.55 5.93
CA PHE A 89 10.34 6.16 7.20
C PHE A 89 11.46 5.83 8.18
N THR A 90 11.45 6.51 9.31
CA THR A 90 12.21 6.06 10.47
C THR A 90 11.67 4.70 10.90
N LYS A 91 12.54 3.78 11.33
CA LYS A 91 12.10 2.50 11.91
C LYS A 91 10.93 2.75 12.88
N PRO A 92 9.84 1.97 12.82
CA PRO A 92 8.76 2.12 13.77
C PRO A 92 9.32 2.03 15.20
N SER A 93 8.85 2.91 16.09
CA SER A 93 9.07 2.76 17.53
C SER A 93 8.62 1.36 17.92
N ALA A 94 9.36 0.70 18.82
CA ALA A 94 9.02 -0.63 19.33
C ALA A 94 7.58 -0.70 19.90
N GLU A 95 6.99 0.44 20.24
CA GLU A 95 5.62 0.60 20.73
C GLU A 95 4.53 0.28 19.69
N ASN A 96 4.84 0.24 18.39
CA ASN A 96 3.85 0.01 17.32
C ASN A 96 3.87 -1.43 16.77
N THR A 97 4.52 -2.36 17.48
CA THR A 97 4.70 -3.75 17.02
C THR A 97 3.57 -4.69 17.43
N GLU A 98 2.56 -4.19 18.15
CA GLU A 98 1.38 -4.98 18.55
C GLU A 98 0.16 -4.58 17.73
N LEU A 99 0.05 -5.11 16.51
CA LEU A 99 -1.20 -5.21 15.74
C LEU A 99 -1.34 -6.62 15.17
#